data_AF-A0A4U5MJC1-F1
#
_entry.id   AF-A0A4U5MJC1-F1
#
_cell.length_a   1.000
_cell.length_b   1.000
_cell.length_c   1.000
_cell.angle_alpha   90.00
_cell.angle_beta   90.00
_cell.angle_gamma   90.00
#
_symmetry.space_group_name_H-M   'P 1'
#
loop_
_entity.id
_entity.type
_entity.pdbx_description
1 polymer ?
#
loop_
_entity_poly.entity_id
_entity_poly.type
_entity_poly.pdbx_seq_one_letter_code
_entity_poly.pdbx_strand_id
1 'polypeptide(L)'
;MLLLPTLQFDAWKRRSTGSLQYGRWWQARKGYAHSVHVHGTHFYVMKVGFPNYDRDGMVTTMNPDIPCTDMNDKCISLKWTNSSWLSGNVPDILPSPTFRFAVVFSAGGYVVLRFKATNAG
;
A
#
# COMPACT_ATOMS: atom_id res chain seq x y z
N MET A 1 -14.37 -6.73 -24.71
CA MET A 1 -13.86 -5.68 -23.80
C MET A 1 -14.36 -6.00 -22.40
N LEU A 2 -13.58 -6.73 -21.59
CA LEU A 2 -13.95 -7.03 -20.20
C LEU A 2 -13.28 -6.04 -19.26
N LEU A 3 -14.09 -5.39 -18.44
CA LEU A 3 -13.64 -4.62 -17.27
C LEU A 3 -13.35 -5.62 -16.15
N LEU A 4 -12.08 -5.80 -15.80
CA LEU A 4 -11.70 -6.55 -14.61
C LEU A 4 -11.74 -5.63 -13.38
N PRO A 5 -12.32 -6.08 -12.25
CA PRO A 5 -12.41 -5.26 -11.05
C PRO A 5 -11.02 -5.05 -10.43
N THR A 6 -10.84 -3.89 -9.81
CA THR A 6 -9.67 -3.55 -8.99
C THR A 6 -9.47 -4.57 -7.86
N LEU A 7 -8.35 -5.30 -7.90
CA LEU A 7 -7.87 -6.11 -6.78
C LEU A 7 -7.41 -5.20 -5.64
N GLN A 8 -8.26 -5.03 -4.63
CA GLN A 8 -7.92 -4.45 -3.33
C GLN A 8 -7.48 -5.59 -2.40
N PHE A 9 -6.27 -5.48 -1.82
CA PHE A 9 -5.72 -6.47 -0.90
C PHE A 9 -5.80 -5.97 0.55
N ASP A 10 -6.80 -6.41 1.31
CA ASP A 10 -6.92 -6.11 2.74
C ASP A 10 -6.24 -7.20 3.60
N ALA A 11 -5.16 -6.87 4.32
CA ALA A 11 -4.38 -7.83 5.13
C ALA A 11 -4.81 -7.90 6.61
N TRP A 12 -4.65 -9.07 7.26
CA TRP A 12 -5.26 -9.42 8.57
C TRP A 12 -4.28 -10.00 9.62
N LYS A 13 -4.42 -9.90 10.96
CA LYS A 13 -4.91 -8.86 11.93
C LYS A 13 -4.83 -9.44 13.39
N ARG A 14 -3.63 -9.63 13.99
CA ARG A 14 -3.46 -10.39 15.28
C ARG A 14 -3.66 -9.56 16.57
N ARG A 15 -4.25 -10.18 17.60
CA ARG A 15 -4.40 -9.63 18.97
C ARG A 15 -3.12 -9.83 19.78
N SER A 16 -2.75 -8.84 20.59
CA SER A 16 -1.98 -9.05 21.83
C SER A 16 -2.52 -8.13 22.93
N THR A 17 -2.79 -8.73 24.08
CA THR A 17 -3.20 -8.05 25.32
C THR A 17 -1.94 -7.71 26.11
N GLY A 18 -1.71 -6.42 26.38
CA GLY A 18 -0.58 -5.96 27.17
C GLY A 18 -0.70 -4.48 27.49
N SER A 19 -0.86 -4.15 28.77
CA SER A 19 -1.03 -2.79 29.27
C SER A 19 0.30 -2.21 29.75
N LEU A 20 0.95 -1.36 28.96
CA LEU A 20 2.15 -0.62 29.40
C LEU A 20 2.15 0.85 28.92
N GLN A 21 2.23 1.73 29.92
CA GLN A 21 2.64 3.15 29.94
C GLN A 21 2.03 4.14 28.92
N TYR A 22 1.23 5.04 29.47
CA TYR A 22 0.81 6.31 28.89
C TYR A 22 2.04 7.22 28.62
N GLY A 23 2.15 7.82 27.42
CA GLY A 23 3.10 8.94 27.21
C GLY A 23 4.22 8.79 26.17
N ARG A 24 4.09 7.94 25.13
CA ARG A 24 4.80 8.14 23.84
C ARG A 24 4.30 7.32 22.62
N TRP A 25 3.04 6.86 22.64
CA TRP A 25 2.54 5.81 21.71
C TRP A 25 1.46 6.25 20.71
N TRP A 26 1.31 7.55 20.43
CA TRP A 26 0.40 8.05 19.38
C TRP A 26 1.00 8.04 17.96
N GLN A 27 2.15 7.40 17.80
CA GLN A 27 2.43 6.74 16.53
C GLN A 27 1.30 5.75 16.29
N ALA A 28 0.42 6.07 15.31
CA ALA A 28 -0.57 5.12 14.81
C ALA A 28 0.08 3.75 14.60
N ARG A 29 -0.71 2.66 14.58
CA ARG A 29 -0.17 1.32 14.27
C ARG A 29 0.18 1.21 12.78
N LYS A 30 1.21 1.97 12.38
CA LYS A 30 1.87 1.91 11.07
C LYS A 30 2.35 0.47 10.99
N GLY A 31 1.85 -0.27 10.01
CA GLY A 31 2.09 -1.70 9.88
C GLY A 31 3.56 -2.06 9.71
N TYR A 32 3.82 -3.28 9.29
CA TYR A 32 5.16 -3.66 8.86
C TYR A 32 5.32 -3.40 7.36
N ALA A 33 6.56 -3.40 6.88
CA ALA A 33 6.77 -3.56 5.45
C ALA A 33 6.23 -4.93 5.01
N HIS A 34 5.52 -4.98 3.89
CA HIS A 34 4.89 -6.19 3.38
C HIS A 34 5.48 -6.55 2.01
N SER A 35 5.75 -7.84 1.82
CA SER A 35 6.08 -8.41 0.52
C SER A 35 4.83 -8.96 -0.15
N VAL A 36 4.57 -8.58 -1.41
CA VAL A 36 3.59 -9.24 -2.28
C VAL A 36 4.33 -9.99 -3.37
N HIS A 37 4.04 -11.28 -3.49
CA HIS A 37 4.37 -12.14 -4.62
C HIS A 37 3.07 -12.50 -5.35
N VAL A 38 3.06 -12.43 -6.67
CA VAL A 38 1.91 -12.83 -7.49
C VAL A 38 2.32 -14.06 -8.29
N HIS A 39 1.62 -15.17 -8.07
CA HIS A 39 1.85 -16.42 -8.81
C HIS A 39 1.41 -16.29 -10.28
N GLY A 40 1.96 -17.16 -11.14
CA GLY A 40 1.52 -17.29 -12.54
C GLY A 40 1.84 -16.11 -13.46
N THR A 41 2.40 -15.01 -12.96
CA THR A 41 2.72 -13.82 -13.75
C THR A 41 3.95 -13.07 -13.23
N HIS A 42 4.45 -12.17 -14.06
CA HIS A 42 5.38 -11.11 -13.67
C HIS A 42 4.70 -9.76 -13.94
N PHE A 43 4.98 -8.77 -13.10
CA PHE A 43 4.34 -7.46 -13.13
C PHE A 43 5.35 -6.32 -13.25
N TYR A 44 4.89 -5.24 -13.85
CA TYR A 44 5.59 -3.97 -13.88
C TYR A 44 5.26 -3.18 -12.62
N VAL A 45 6.27 -2.80 -11.85
CA VAL A 45 6.15 -1.84 -10.75
C VAL A 45 6.13 -0.44 -11.34
N MET A 46 4.93 0.13 -11.45
CA MET A 46 4.68 1.39 -12.16
C MET A 46 4.93 2.64 -11.30
N LYS A 47 4.65 2.56 -10.00
CA LYS A 47 4.85 3.66 -9.03
C LYS A 47 5.01 3.05 -7.63
N VAL A 48 5.84 3.69 -6.81
CA VAL A 48 5.91 3.44 -5.37
C VAL A 48 5.63 4.78 -4.68
N GLY A 49 4.56 4.85 -3.90
CA GLY A 49 4.29 5.99 -3.04
C GLY A 49 4.84 5.72 -1.66
N PHE A 50 5.94 6.37 -1.30
CA PHE A 50 6.54 6.22 0.03
C PHE A 50 5.82 7.08 1.07
N PRO A 51 5.72 6.65 2.33
CA PRO A 51 5.39 7.53 3.45
C PRO A 51 6.56 8.47 3.73
N ASN A 52 6.36 9.44 4.63
CA ASN A 52 7.47 10.20 5.18
C ASN A 52 8.14 9.41 6.33
N TYR A 53 9.45 9.60 6.48
CA TYR A 53 10.26 9.00 7.54
C TYR A 53 10.92 10.10 8.37
N ASP A 54 11.26 9.81 9.62
CA ASP A 54 12.23 10.60 10.38
C ASP A 54 13.67 10.12 10.12
N ARG A 55 14.64 10.80 10.74
CA ARG A 55 16.07 10.48 10.65
C ARG A 55 16.41 9.07 11.15
N ASP A 56 15.55 8.49 11.98
CA ASP A 56 15.74 7.19 12.64
C ASP A 56 15.07 6.07 11.82
N GLY A 57 14.54 6.40 10.63
CA GLY A 57 13.89 5.47 9.70
C GLY A 57 12.45 5.11 10.09
N MET A 58 11.88 5.75 11.11
CA MET A 58 10.52 5.49 11.53
C MET A 58 9.55 6.28 10.65
N VAL A 59 8.47 5.64 10.23
CA VAL A 59 7.41 6.31 9.47
C VAL A 59 6.81 7.44 10.32
N THR A 60 6.80 8.67 9.82
CA THR A 60 6.20 9.84 10.50
C THR A 60 4.76 10.04 10.06
N THR A 61 4.51 10.19 8.76
CA THR A 61 3.16 10.32 8.18
C THR A 61 2.94 9.34 7.03
N MET A 62 1.69 8.89 6.87
CA MET A 62 1.24 8.14 5.69
C MET A 62 1.53 8.92 4.41
N ASN A 63 1.63 8.23 3.28
CA ASN A 63 1.68 8.87 1.97
C ASN A 63 0.37 9.66 1.70
N PRO A 64 0.46 10.92 1.22
CA PRO A 64 -0.72 11.79 1.06
C PRO A 64 -1.67 11.37 -0.07
N ASP A 65 -1.29 10.44 -0.93
CA ASP A 65 -2.18 9.89 -1.98
C ASP A 65 -3.24 8.95 -1.38
N ILE A 66 -2.95 8.34 -0.23
CA ILE A 66 -3.82 7.37 0.49
C ILE A 66 -3.87 7.69 2.01
N PRO A 67 -4.43 8.84 2.40
CA PRO A 67 -4.39 9.32 3.78
C PRO A 67 -5.27 8.48 4.70
N CYS A 68 -4.78 8.22 5.92
CA CYS A 68 -5.60 7.70 7.00
C CYS A 68 -6.39 8.85 7.63
N THR A 69 -7.65 9.01 7.22
CA THR A 69 -8.52 10.12 7.65
C THR A 69 -9.35 9.80 8.90
N ASP A 70 -9.61 8.53 9.20
CA ASP A 70 -10.31 8.09 10.41
C ASP A 70 -9.41 7.15 11.24
N MET A 71 -8.95 7.61 12.41
CA MET A 71 -8.14 6.77 13.29
C MET A 71 -8.94 5.65 13.98
N ASN A 72 -10.27 5.72 14.01
CA ASN A 72 -11.13 4.69 14.58
C ASN A 72 -11.15 3.41 13.72
N ASP A 73 -11.07 3.57 12.40
CA ASP A 73 -10.99 2.49 11.42
C ASP A 73 -9.61 1.79 11.39
N LYS A 74 -8.61 2.38 12.07
CA LYS A 74 -7.22 1.90 12.19
C LYS A 74 -6.46 1.87 10.87
N CYS A 75 -6.79 2.78 9.95
CA CYS A 75 -6.22 2.92 8.62
C CYS A 75 -6.43 1.67 7.73
N ILE A 76 -7.59 1.01 7.85
CA ILE A 76 -7.92 -0.21 7.08
C ILE A 76 -8.67 0.16 5.79
N SER A 77 -9.61 1.09 5.89
CA SER A 77 -10.46 1.74 4.89
C SER A 77 -9.81 2.68 3.86
N LEU A 78 -8.51 2.60 3.58
CA LEU A 78 -7.81 3.66 2.82
C LEU A 78 -8.40 3.89 1.42
N LYS A 79 -8.50 5.17 1.04
CA LYS A 79 -9.01 5.65 -0.25
C LYS A 79 -8.01 6.61 -0.87
N TRP A 80 -8.00 6.69 -2.19
CA TRP A 80 -7.26 7.72 -2.91
C TRP A 80 -7.76 9.12 -2.52
N THR A 81 -6.85 10.05 -2.26
CA THR A 81 -7.14 11.49 -2.08
C THR A 81 -7.88 12.07 -3.28
N ASN A 82 -7.60 11.57 -4.48
CA ASN A 82 -8.29 11.95 -5.70
C ASN A 82 -8.97 10.72 -6.33
N SER A 83 -10.30 10.75 -6.38
CA SER A 83 -11.12 9.66 -6.92
C SER A 83 -10.94 9.43 -8.42
N SER A 84 -10.42 10.42 -9.18
CA SER A 84 -10.13 10.24 -10.62
C SER A 84 -9.03 9.21 -10.89
N TRP A 85 -8.19 8.88 -9.89
CA TRP A 85 -7.10 7.89 -9.99
C TRP A 85 -7.59 6.44 -9.92
N LEU A 86 -8.87 6.22 -9.62
CA LEU A 86 -9.51 4.91 -9.74
C LEU A 86 -9.37 4.35 -11.16
N SER A 87 -9.55 3.03 -11.30
CA SER A 87 -9.34 2.29 -12.56
C SER A 87 -7.92 2.42 -13.16
N GLY A 88 -6.94 2.82 -12.35
CA GLY A 88 -5.51 2.82 -12.72
C GLY A 88 -4.97 4.13 -13.28
N ASN A 89 -5.75 5.22 -13.22
CA ASN A 89 -5.39 6.58 -13.65
C ASN A 89 -4.47 7.33 -12.66
N VAL A 90 -3.62 6.60 -11.94
CA VAL A 90 -2.66 7.18 -10.99
C VAL A 90 -1.62 8.02 -11.75
N PRO A 91 -1.33 9.28 -11.34
CA PRO A 91 -0.34 10.13 -12.01
C PRO A 91 1.09 9.65 -11.73
N ASP A 92 2.05 10.19 -12.47
CA ASP A 92 3.49 9.96 -12.29
C ASP A 92 3.90 8.47 -12.34
N ILE A 93 3.27 7.71 -13.23
CA ILE A 93 3.72 6.35 -13.55
C ILE A 93 5.10 6.41 -14.24
N LEU A 94 5.99 5.52 -13.82
CA LEU A 94 7.33 5.41 -14.38
C LEU A 94 7.26 5.05 -15.88
N PRO A 95 7.95 5.79 -16.78
CA PRO A 95 7.97 5.49 -18.21
C PRO A 95 8.76 4.20 -18.51
N SER A 96 9.70 3.84 -17.64
CA SER A 96 10.51 2.61 -17.71
C SER A 96 10.37 1.83 -16.39
N PRO A 97 9.25 1.13 -16.16
CA PRO A 97 8.97 0.42 -14.92
C PRO A 97 9.80 -0.87 -14.79
N THR A 98 10.13 -1.28 -13.57
CA THR A 98 10.86 -2.55 -13.35
C THR A 98 9.91 -3.75 -13.44
N PHE A 99 10.35 -4.83 -14.10
CA PHE A 99 9.60 -6.07 -14.24
C PHE A 99 10.03 -7.08 -13.16
N ARG A 100 9.10 -7.52 -12.32
CA ARG A 100 9.35 -8.31 -11.10
C ARG A 100 8.25 -9.36 -10.88
N PHE A 101 8.54 -10.41 -10.10
CA PHE A 101 7.53 -11.38 -9.61
C PHE A 101 7.14 -11.13 -8.14
N ALA A 102 7.91 -10.32 -7.41
CA ALA A 102 7.66 -9.93 -6.04
C ALA A 102 8.10 -8.48 -5.80
N VAL A 103 7.47 -7.80 -4.84
CA VAL A 103 7.79 -6.43 -4.43
C VAL A 103 7.60 -6.29 -2.92
N VAL A 104 8.48 -5.52 -2.27
CA VAL A 104 8.29 -5.09 -0.88
C VAL A 104 7.82 -3.64 -0.88
N PHE A 105 6.81 -3.33 -0.08
CA PHE A 105 6.33 -1.97 0.13
C PHE A 105 6.24 -1.63 1.61
N SER A 106 6.54 -0.37 1.93
CA SER A 106 6.55 0.16 3.30
C SER A 106 5.15 0.37 3.85
N ALA A 107 5.00 0.20 5.15
CA ALA A 107 3.79 0.59 5.87
C ALA A 107 3.45 2.07 5.65
N GLY A 108 2.19 2.37 5.33
CA GLY A 108 1.74 3.72 5.01
C GLY A 108 2.16 4.24 3.63
N GLY A 109 2.79 3.41 2.81
CA GLY A 109 2.97 3.63 1.38
C GLY A 109 2.09 2.72 0.53
N TYR A 110 2.23 2.83 -0.79
CA TYR A 110 1.54 1.97 -1.77
C TYR A 110 2.45 1.60 -2.95
N VAL A 111 2.04 0.60 -3.72
CA VAL A 111 2.64 0.24 -5.01
C VAL A 111 1.56 0.11 -6.08
N VAL A 112 1.83 0.63 -7.28
CA VAL A 112 0.97 0.41 -8.46
C VAL A 112 1.61 -0.67 -9.31
N LEU A 113 0.94 -1.81 -9.42
CA LEU A 113 1.38 -2.93 -10.24
C LEU A 113 0.52 -3.03 -11.50
N ARG A 114 1.13 -3.31 -12.65
CA ARG A 114 0.42 -3.62 -13.89
C ARG A 114 0.98 -4.89 -14.52
N PHE A 115 0.11 -5.81 -14.92
CA PHE A 115 0.43 -7.01 -15.68
C PHE A 115 -0.73 -7.33 -16.64
N LYS A 116 -0.47 -8.14 -17.66
CA LYS A 116 -1.53 -8.66 -18.53
C LYS A 116 -1.97 -10.02 -17.99
N ALA A 117 -3.28 -10.21 -17.82
CA ALA A 117 -3.86 -11.49 -17.46
C ALA A 117 -3.86 -12.41 -18.70
N THR A 118 -2.71 -13.03 -18.98
CA THR A 118 -2.48 -13.94 -20.12
C THR A 118 -2.27 -15.39 -19.70
N ASN A 119 -2.22 -15.67 -18.40
CA ASN A 119 -2.16 -17.00 -17.83
C ASN A 119 -3.50 -17.26 -17.12
N ALA A 120 -4.12 -18.40 -17.38
CA ALA A 120 -5.41 -18.78 -16.79
C ALA A 120 -5.17 -19.78 -15.65
N GLY A 121 -5.46 -19.36 -14.42
CA GLY A 121 -5.27 -20.12 -13.18
C GLY A 121 -5.33 -19.22 -11.95
#